data_AF-A0A2V1E3N3-F1
#
_entry.id   AF-A0A2V1E3N3-F1
#
_cell.length_a   1.000
_cell.length_b   1.000
_cell.length_c   1.000
_cell.angle_alpha   90.00
_cell.angle_beta   90.00
_cell.angle_gamma   90.00
#
_symmetry.space_group_name_H-M   'P 1'
#
loop_
_entity.id
_entity.type
_entity.pdbx_description
1 polymer ?
#
loop_
_entity_poly.entity_id
_entity_poly.type
_entity_poly.pdbx_seq_one_letter_code
_entity_poly.pdbx_strand_id
1 'polypeptide(L)'
;MSIMNMQSISEMGWLVAHPYPASVRILPTDMLLWLHYNPLLGFHGFLVSKLHQLGDEERLRLFGVLSTHGWPVHLQTMENARFQILPGSPWAPADDMALIIIRDTPLPFDVIARVFFEGRSEAECQVRHEYLVACGTAQKVRDTLTEKSPQPEAQPFPPYDDSNFNKENEPQGHQQHTMQAREDVVSNRSFSFNTENPDTPTPINKEITPQSREAKERLARLMEGTPGSELSSARSSISDCKPSDSPAPVNSPLVPQAKTAEKVLKQRVNEASDTPQAYESPGNYISVSTPKGVWTAQDVKVLQDGIANGMTGQEMQRAYFPSRTVGAIDTKISKSKRSGISFKAGTHWTDKDRHDLVFLAQEGHSWEDIAARHFPEKTPEQCQEYHRCITMKVGLKAHAIEGSNVEGKNAEVDMKVRCVAVGGMDGKGSVQASASAAPPLQPTDTFPQNNGQVKFVSTPAAKAIDHELQAARDNAIDILLPQANDETKASLKSALDHSSWPSHLTSLEAYHSNAPRTKSKWSIEDSTALQCIRMLPVQPSNKACAKAFFPTRTADGVRTHGLILTKKAARSRQPEEDDQEMDDLSLV
;
A
#
# COMPACT_ATOMS: atom_id res chain seq x y z
N MET A 1 -3.18 4.59 -32.06
CA MET A 1 -3.17 4.41 -30.59
C MET A 1 -2.33 3.17 -30.33
N SER A 2 -1.07 3.36 -29.94
CA SER A 2 -0.12 2.26 -29.72
C SER A 2 -0.20 1.84 -28.25
N ILE A 3 -0.64 0.62 -28.01
CA ILE A 3 -0.57 -0.04 -26.70
C ILE A 3 0.84 -0.62 -26.60
N MET A 4 1.67 -0.12 -25.69
CA MET A 4 2.92 -0.79 -25.33
C MET A 4 2.56 -2.11 -24.63
N ASN A 5 2.94 -3.21 -25.28
CA ASN A 5 2.72 -4.58 -24.87
C ASN A 5 3.80 -5.00 -23.85
N MET A 6 3.43 -5.51 -22.68
CA MET A 6 4.39 -5.99 -21.69
C MET A 6 4.92 -7.40 -22.03
N GLN A 7 5.89 -7.46 -22.95
CA GLN A 7 6.93 -8.49 -22.95
C GLN A 7 8.16 -8.09 -22.11
N SER A 8 8.04 -7.03 -21.29
CA SER A 8 9.16 -6.20 -20.83
C SER A 8 10.10 -6.82 -19.76
N ILE A 9 9.74 -7.90 -19.07
CA ILE A 9 10.69 -8.58 -18.16
C ILE A 9 11.67 -9.47 -18.95
N SER A 10 11.25 -10.01 -20.09
CA SER A 10 12.15 -10.60 -21.08
C SER A 10 12.96 -9.54 -21.84
N GLU A 11 12.49 -8.29 -21.87
CA GLU A 11 13.15 -7.18 -22.56
C GLU A 11 14.04 -6.31 -21.67
N MET A 12 14.25 -6.62 -20.39
CA MET A 12 15.44 -6.07 -19.71
C MET A 12 16.76 -6.62 -20.31
N GLY A 13 16.67 -7.66 -21.14
CA GLY A 13 17.72 -8.03 -22.10
C GLY A 13 17.94 -7.01 -23.23
N TRP A 14 17.11 -5.99 -23.43
CA TRP A 14 17.27 -4.98 -24.49
C TRP A 14 18.26 -3.86 -24.20
N LEU A 15 19.02 -3.93 -23.10
CA LEU A 15 20.33 -3.28 -23.05
C LEU A 15 21.35 -3.92 -24.05
N VAL A 16 20.96 -4.98 -24.79
CA VAL A 16 21.80 -5.74 -25.73
C VAL A 16 21.52 -5.47 -27.21
N ALA A 17 20.47 -4.75 -27.61
CA ALA A 17 20.15 -4.64 -29.05
C ALA A 17 19.58 -3.28 -29.47
N HIS A 18 20.46 -2.34 -29.79
CA HIS A 18 20.17 -1.30 -30.79
C HIS A 18 21.13 -1.41 -31.98
N PRO A 19 20.68 -1.08 -33.21
CA PRO A 19 21.43 -1.33 -34.44
C PRO A 19 22.44 -0.21 -34.69
N TYR A 20 23.51 -0.19 -33.91
CA TYR A 20 24.78 0.41 -34.33
C TYR A 20 25.86 -0.68 -34.27
N PRO A 21 26.77 -0.75 -35.25
CA PRO A 21 27.81 -1.76 -35.24
C PRO A 21 28.91 -1.32 -34.27
N ALA A 22 28.89 -1.81 -33.03
CA ALA A 22 30.06 -2.20 -32.24
C ALA A 22 29.70 -2.41 -30.76
N SER A 23 30.05 -3.59 -30.25
CA SER A 23 30.09 -3.98 -28.83
C SER A 23 28.75 -4.01 -28.07
N VAL A 24 28.08 -5.17 -28.13
CA VAL A 24 27.18 -5.62 -27.07
C VAL A 24 28.00 -5.67 -25.77
N ARG A 25 27.86 -4.67 -24.91
CA ARG A 25 28.40 -4.73 -23.55
C ARG A 25 27.45 -5.55 -22.72
N ILE A 26 27.79 -6.82 -22.51
CA ILE A 26 27.13 -7.64 -21.51
C ILE A 26 27.36 -6.94 -20.17
N LEU A 27 26.28 -6.56 -19.48
CA LEU A 27 26.40 -6.01 -18.14
C LEU A 27 27.07 -7.05 -17.23
N PRO A 28 27.99 -6.65 -16.34
CA PRO A 28 28.54 -7.56 -15.35
C PRO A 28 27.43 -8.31 -14.60
N THR A 29 27.63 -9.59 -14.30
CA THR A 29 26.65 -10.43 -13.59
C THR A 29 26.19 -9.78 -12.28
N ASP A 30 27.09 -9.09 -11.59
CA ASP A 30 26.79 -8.38 -10.34
C ASP A 30 25.78 -7.24 -10.53
N MET A 31 25.81 -6.56 -11.68
CA MET A 31 24.85 -5.49 -12.00
C MET A 31 23.47 -6.07 -12.32
N LEU A 32 23.41 -7.20 -13.03
CA LEU A 32 22.14 -7.90 -13.28
C LEU A 32 21.52 -8.41 -11.97
N LEU A 33 22.34 -8.94 -11.07
CA LEU A 33 21.91 -9.38 -9.75
C LEU A 33 21.42 -8.20 -8.91
N TRP A 34 22.11 -7.06 -8.94
CA TRP A 34 21.68 -5.85 -8.25
C TRP A 34 20.33 -5.32 -8.78
N LEU A 35 20.14 -5.29 -10.11
CA LEU A 35 18.87 -4.89 -10.73
C LEU A 35 17.72 -5.84 -10.35
N HIS A 36 18.00 -7.14 -10.21
CA HIS A 36 17.02 -8.11 -9.75
C HIS A 36 16.54 -7.81 -8.32
N TYR A 37 17.45 -7.42 -7.43
CA TYR A 37 17.12 -7.06 -6.05
C TYR A 37 16.56 -5.63 -5.89
N ASN A 38 16.78 -4.75 -6.87
CA ASN A 38 16.36 -3.35 -6.83
C ASN A 38 15.57 -2.97 -8.09
N PRO A 39 14.44 -3.64 -8.38
CA PRO A 39 13.71 -3.46 -9.64
C PRO A 39 13.24 -2.02 -9.85
N LEU A 40 12.86 -1.34 -8.76
CA LEU A 40 12.44 0.05 -8.80
C LEU A 40 13.57 1.01 -9.17
N LEU A 41 14.74 0.90 -8.52
CA LEU A 41 15.89 1.73 -8.88
C LEU A 41 16.40 1.42 -10.29
N GLY A 42 16.34 0.14 -10.69
CA GLY A 42 16.62 -0.26 -12.07
C GLY A 42 15.70 0.41 -13.07
N PHE A 43 14.39 0.46 -12.76
CA PHE A 43 13.41 1.15 -13.58
C PHE A 43 13.64 2.67 -13.63
N HIS A 44 13.94 3.30 -12.49
CA HIS A 44 14.34 4.72 -12.43
C HIS A 44 15.57 5.02 -13.29
N GLY A 45 16.61 4.18 -13.18
CA GLY A 45 17.81 4.29 -13.99
C GLY A 45 17.50 4.12 -15.48
N PHE A 46 16.61 3.19 -15.82
CA PHE A 46 16.11 3.00 -17.18
C PHE A 46 15.41 4.25 -17.71
N LEU A 47 14.47 4.85 -16.96
CA LEU A 47 13.76 6.07 -17.38
C LEU A 47 14.74 7.21 -17.67
N VAL A 48 15.70 7.43 -16.79
CA VAL A 48 16.72 8.48 -16.98
C VAL A 48 17.67 8.16 -18.13
N SER A 49 18.03 6.88 -18.32
CA SER A 49 18.90 6.46 -19.44
C SER A 49 18.27 6.74 -20.82
N LYS A 50 16.94 6.75 -20.93
CA LYS A 50 16.20 7.06 -22.16
C LYS A 50 16.22 8.54 -22.53
N LEU A 51 16.69 9.41 -21.64
CA LEU A 51 16.81 10.84 -21.88
C LEU A 51 18.08 11.16 -22.67
N HIS A 52 18.14 10.70 -23.91
CA HIS A 52 19.30 10.90 -24.81
C HIS A 52 19.62 12.36 -25.11
N GLN A 53 18.71 13.29 -24.77
CA GLN A 53 18.90 14.73 -24.88
C GLN A 53 19.78 15.31 -23.77
N LEU A 54 19.97 14.57 -22.67
CA LEU A 54 20.83 14.94 -21.56
C LEU A 54 22.18 14.22 -21.65
N GLY A 55 23.24 14.93 -21.25
CA GLY A 55 24.57 14.32 -21.09
C GLY A 55 24.60 13.28 -19.97
N ASP A 56 25.64 12.44 -19.93
CA ASP A 56 25.80 11.40 -18.88
C ASP A 56 25.81 12.00 -17.47
N GLU A 57 26.51 13.12 -17.28
CA GLU A 57 26.58 13.84 -16.00
C GLU A 57 25.23 14.41 -15.59
N GLU A 58 24.47 14.99 -16.53
CA GLU A 58 23.13 15.54 -16.27
C GLU A 58 22.14 14.44 -15.92
N ARG A 59 22.23 13.27 -16.60
CA ARG A 59 21.44 12.09 -16.30
C ARG A 59 21.74 11.57 -14.89
N LEU A 60 23.01 11.39 -14.54
CA LEU A 60 23.42 10.95 -13.21
C LEU A 60 22.98 11.95 -12.13
N ARG A 61 23.13 13.25 -12.39
CA ARG A 61 22.67 14.32 -11.49
C ARG A 61 21.15 14.26 -11.30
N LEU A 62 20.38 14.16 -12.38
CA LEU A 62 18.91 14.08 -12.32
C LEU A 62 18.48 12.85 -11.51
N PHE A 63 19.07 11.69 -11.77
CA PHE A 63 18.81 10.46 -11.02
C PHE A 63 19.11 10.63 -9.52
N GLY A 64 20.26 11.21 -9.17
CA GLY A 64 20.66 11.45 -7.78
C GLY A 64 19.73 12.42 -7.06
N VAL A 65 19.36 13.53 -7.71
CA VAL A 65 18.46 14.55 -7.13
C VAL A 65 17.05 13.97 -6.95
N LEU A 66 16.49 13.27 -7.94
CA LEU A 66 15.18 12.62 -7.80
C LEU A 66 15.18 11.51 -6.74
N SER A 67 16.27 10.76 -6.61
CA SER A 67 16.39 9.73 -5.56
C SER A 67 16.46 10.33 -4.15
N THR A 68 17.00 11.55 -4.02
CA THR A 68 17.13 12.25 -2.73
C THR A 68 15.86 12.98 -2.33
N HIS A 69 15.21 13.64 -3.29
CA HIS A 69 14.08 14.54 -3.02
C HIS A 69 12.72 13.91 -3.33
N GLY A 70 12.69 12.81 -4.08
CA GLY A 70 11.49 12.03 -4.35
C GLY A 70 11.16 11.96 -5.83
N TRP A 71 10.77 10.77 -6.25
CA TRP A 71 10.21 10.50 -7.57
C TRP A 71 8.72 10.86 -7.61
N PRO A 72 8.13 11.11 -8.80
CA PRO A 72 6.67 11.22 -8.97
C PRO A 72 5.94 10.05 -8.30
N VAL A 73 4.77 10.29 -7.70
CA VAL A 73 4.08 9.32 -6.82
C VAL A 73 3.84 7.98 -7.51
N HIS A 74 3.40 8.02 -8.77
CA HIS A 74 3.19 6.80 -9.54
C HIS A 74 4.49 6.04 -9.83
N LEU A 75 5.66 6.70 -9.80
CA LEU A 75 6.96 6.08 -9.99
C LEU A 75 7.63 5.68 -8.66
N GLN A 76 6.99 5.84 -7.50
CA GLN A 76 7.60 5.49 -6.21
C GLN A 76 7.54 4.00 -5.87
N THR A 77 6.71 3.22 -6.56
CA THR A 77 6.63 1.75 -6.40
C THR A 77 6.44 1.07 -7.73
N MET A 78 6.81 -0.20 -7.84
CA MET A 78 6.60 -0.98 -9.07
C MET A 78 5.10 -1.21 -9.36
N GLU A 79 4.27 -1.34 -8.31
CA GLU A 79 2.82 -1.51 -8.45
C GLU A 79 2.14 -0.26 -8.96
N ASN A 80 2.71 0.93 -8.68
CA ASN A 80 2.16 2.19 -9.15
C ASN A 80 2.70 2.54 -10.54
N ALA A 81 3.96 2.18 -10.84
CA ALA A 81 4.63 2.54 -12.08
C ALA A 81 3.96 1.92 -13.32
N ARG A 82 3.19 0.83 -13.14
CA ARG A 82 2.37 0.22 -14.19
C ARG A 82 1.10 0.99 -14.53
N PHE A 83 0.68 1.95 -13.71
CA PHE A 83 -0.53 2.71 -13.94
C PHE A 83 -0.19 4.06 -14.57
N GLN A 84 -0.87 4.36 -15.67
CA GLN A 84 -0.88 5.70 -16.25
C GLN A 84 -1.68 6.63 -15.35
N ILE A 85 -1.17 7.84 -15.14
CA ILE A 85 -1.92 8.92 -14.49
C ILE A 85 -3.08 9.28 -15.41
N LEU A 86 -4.30 9.34 -14.86
CA LEU A 86 -5.45 9.81 -15.65
C LEU A 86 -5.30 11.33 -15.93
N PRO A 87 -5.52 11.80 -17.16
CA PRO A 87 -5.57 13.23 -17.45
C PRO A 87 -6.52 13.96 -16.49
N GLY A 88 -6.13 15.14 -16.01
CA GLY A 88 -6.87 15.91 -15.02
C GLY A 88 -6.77 15.42 -13.57
N SER A 89 -6.03 14.34 -13.28
CA SER A 89 -5.82 13.90 -11.89
C SER A 89 -5.16 15.00 -11.04
N PRO A 90 -5.51 15.13 -9.75
CA PRO A 90 -4.87 16.10 -8.87
C PRO A 90 -3.36 15.85 -8.79
N TRP A 91 -2.58 16.93 -8.65
CA TRP A 91 -1.13 16.86 -8.47
C TRP A 91 -0.80 16.57 -7.02
N ALA A 92 -0.04 15.51 -6.74
CA ALA A 92 0.47 15.27 -5.41
C ALA A 92 1.67 16.18 -5.11
N PRO A 93 1.95 16.52 -3.84
CA PRO A 93 3.12 17.33 -3.48
C PRO A 93 4.46 16.76 -3.97
N ALA A 94 4.58 15.43 -4.03
CA ALA A 94 5.77 14.78 -4.58
C ALA A 94 5.87 14.91 -6.11
N ASP A 95 4.73 14.95 -6.82
CA ASP A 95 4.71 15.22 -8.26
C ASP A 95 5.14 16.66 -8.56
N ASP A 96 4.68 17.62 -7.75
CA ASP A 96 5.09 19.03 -7.85
C ASP A 96 6.59 19.19 -7.65
N MET A 97 7.14 18.54 -6.62
CA MET A 97 8.58 18.58 -6.34
C MET A 97 9.39 17.97 -7.47
N ALA A 98 8.99 16.78 -7.95
CA ALA A 98 9.65 16.12 -9.08
C ALA A 98 9.57 16.97 -10.35
N LEU A 99 8.42 17.60 -10.65
CA LEU A 99 8.25 18.48 -11.81
C LEU A 99 9.21 19.68 -11.75
N ILE A 100 9.38 20.30 -10.58
CA ILE A 100 10.33 21.41 -10.38
C ILE A 100 11.76 20.93 -10.64
N ILE A 101 12.16 19.81 -10.04
CA ILE A 101 13.50 19.22 -10.21
C ILE A 101 13.79 18.90 -11.67
N ILE A 102 12.85 18.22 -12.34
CA ILE A 102 13.02 17.82 -13.74
C ILE A 102 13.06 19.08 -14.63
N ARG A 103 12.29 20.13 -14.31
CA ARG A 103 12.23 21.34 -15.13
C ARG A 103 13.49 22.19 -15.06
N ASP A 104 14.32 22.03 -14.03
CA ASP A 104 15.66 22.63 -13.96
C ASP A 104 16.65 21.98 -14.96
N THR A 105 16.24 20.93 -15.70
CA THR A 105 16.96 20.37 -16.85
C THR A 105 16.48 21.00 -18.17
N PRO A 106 17.28 20.92 -19.26
CA PRO A 106 16.86 21.44 -20.58
C PRO A 106 15.80 20.56 -21.29
N LEU A 107 15.16 19.63 -20.60
CA LEU A 107 14.14 18.77 -21.19
C LEU A 107 12.88 19.55 -21.58
N PRO A 108 12.33 19.30 -22.78
CA PRO A 108 11.04 19.87 -23.18
C PRO A 108 9.88 19.20 -22.43
N PHE A 109 8.78 19.92 -22.24
CA PHE A 109 7.65 19.45 -21.43
C PHE A 109 6.96 18.20 -22.01
N ASP A 110 7.02 17.98 -23.32
CA ASP A 110 6.51 16.77 -23.97
C ASP A 110 7.27 15.51 -23.50
N VAL A 111 8.59 15.61 -23.35
CA VAL A 111 9.44 14.54 -22.83
C VAL A 111 9.19 14.32 -21.35
N ILE A 112 9.04 15.41 -20.58
CA ILE A 112 8.74 15.33 -19.14
C ILE A 112 7.41 14.61 -18.92
N ALA A 113 6.35 15.03 -19.62
CA ALA A 113 5.03 14.42 -19.52
C ALA A 113 5.07 12.94 -19.92
N ARG A 114 5.71 12.60 -21.05
CA ARG A 114 5.76 11.23 -21.56
C ARG A 114 6.58 10.27 -20.69
N VAL A 115 7.69 10.72 -20.12
CA VAL A 115 8.64 9.84 -19.40
C VAL A 115 8.34 9.78 -17.90
N PHE A 116 7.98 10.91 -17.29
CA PHE A 116 7.87 11.01 -15.84
C PHE A 116 6.45 11.19 -15.33
N PHE A 117 5.48 11.51 -16.19
CA PHE A 117 4.08 11.73 -15.81
C PHE A 117 3.14 11.07 -16.82
N GLU A 118 3.40 9.80 -17.15
CA GLU A 118 2.71 9.10 -18.23
C GLU A 118 1.19 9.18 -18.06
N GLY A 119 0.51 9.75 -19.06
CA GLY A 119 -0.93 9.99 -19.05
C GLY A 119 -1.33 11.44 -18.76
N ARG A 120 -0.40 12.30 -18.30
CA ARG A 120 -0.58 13.76 -18.35
C ARG A 120 -0.13 14.31 -19.71
N SER A 121 -0.70 15.45 -20.09
CA SER A 121 -0.33 16.20 -21.29
C SER A 121 0.82 17.18 -21.04
N GLU A 122 1.53 17.56 -22.11
CA GLU A 122 2.54 18.63 -22.09
C GLU A 122 1.97 19.92 -21.49
N ALA A 123 0.77 20.31 -21.92
CA ALA A 123 0.10 21.53 -21.46
C ALA A 123 -0.19 21.48 -19.95
N GLU A 124 -0.59 20.34 -19.40
CA GLU A 124 -0.81 20.19 -17.96
C GLU A 124 0.49 20.36 -17.17
N CYS A 125 1.59 19.74 -17.62
CA CYS A 125 2.89 19.91 -16.98
C CYS A 125 3.37 21.37 -17.05
N GLN A 126 3.18 22.04 -18.19
CA GLN A 126 3.55 23.45 -18.35
C GLN A 126 2.72 24.35 -17.42
N VAL A 127 1.39 24.26 -17.47
CA VAL A 127 0.48 25.07 -16.63
C VAL A 127 0.77 24.84 -15.15
N ARG A 128 1.01 23.59 -14.74
CA ARG A 128 1.35 23.30 -13.34
C ARG A 128 2.69 23.90 -12.94
N HIS A 129 3.71 23.79 -13.77
CA HIS A 129 5.01 24.38 -13.48
C HIS A 129 4.92 25.91 -13.37
N GLU A 130 4.21 26.58 -14.29
CA GLU A 130 3.98 28.03 -14.24
C GLU A 130 3.27 28.45 -12.95
N TYR A 131 2.27 27.68 -12.50
CA TYR A 131 1.60 27.87 -11.21
C TYR A 131 2.59 27.73 -10.03
N LEU A 132 3.42 26.68 -10.02
CA LEU A 132 4.42 26.45 -8.96
C LEU A 132 5.48 27.55 -8.89
N VAL A 133 5.83 28.15 -10.03
CA VAL A 133 6.71 29.32 -10.10
C VAL A 133 5.99 30.55 -9.55
N ALA A 134 4.74 30.81 -9.97
CA ALA A 134 3.96 31.97 -9.53
C ALA A 134 3.71 31.98 -8.01
N CYS A 135 3.50 30.81 -7.40
CA CYS A 135 3.30 30.67 -5.97
C CYS A 135 4.60 30.70 -5.13
N GLY A 136 5.78 30.79 -5.78
CA GLY A 136 7.08 30.76 -5.10
C GLY A 136 7.51 29.38 -4.58
N THR A 137 6.73 28.33 -4.86
CA THR A 137 7.06 26.95 -4.47
C THR A 137 8.33 26.47 -5.17
N ALA A 138 8.51 26.81 -6.45
CA ALA A 138 9.72 26.47 -7.20
C ALA A 138 10.98 27.04 -6.54
N GLN A 139 10.93 28.29 -6.05
CA GLN A 139 12.07 28.91 -5.38
C GLN A 139 12.38 28.21 -4.04
N LYS A 140 11.35 27.96 -3.21
CA LYS A 140 11.53 27.25 -1.93
C LYS A 140 12.15 25.86 -2.11
N VAL A 141 11.72 25.12 -3.14
CA VAL A 141 12.30 23.81 -3.46
C VAL A 141 13.77 23.98 -3.83
N ARG A 142 14.12 24.92 -4.73
CA ARG A 142 15.52 25.19 -5.11
C ARG A 142 16.39 25.59 -3.93
N ASP A 143 15.88 26.45 -3.03
CA ASP A 143 16.60 26.87 -1.83
C ASP A 143 16.90 25.64 -0.94
N THR A 144 15.93 24.73 -0.82
CA THR A 144 16.10 23.46 -0.09
C THR A 144 17.11 22.52 -0.76
N LEU A 145 17.15 22.49 -2.11
CA LEU A 145 18.15 21.72 -2.86
C LEU A 145 19.57 22.27 -2.62
N THR A 146 19.72 23.59 -2.51
CA THR A 146 21.02 24.23 -2.26
C THR A 146 21.50 24.09 -0.82
N GLU A 147 20.60 24.19 0.16
CA GLU A 147 20.94 24.16 1.59
C GLU A 147 21.38 22.75 2.05
N LYS A 148 20.81 21.70 1.46
CA LYS A 148 21.14 20.30 1.80
C LYS A 148 22.34 19.73 1.07
N SER A 149 22.95 20.45 0.13
CA SER A 149 24.20 20.01 -0.45
C SER A 149 25.31 20.37 0.54
N PRO A 150 25.89 19.42 1.31
CA PRO A 150 27.03 19.73 2.14
C PRO A 150 28.09 20.30 1.21
N GLN A 151 28.40 21.59 1.38
CA GLN A 151 29.64 22.13 0.86
C GLN A 151 30.71 21.18 1.43
N PRO A 152 31.53 20.51 0.59
CA PRO A 152 32.71 19.86 1.12
C PRO A 152 33.50 20.99 1.78
N GLU A 153 33.40 21.11 3.10
CA GLU A 153 34.31 21.92 3.88
C GLU A 153 35.68 21.41 3.46
N ALA A 154 36.39 22.26 2.71
CA ALA A 154 37.76 22.02 2.35
C ALA A 154 38.53 22.02 3.68
N GLN A 155 38.53 20.89 4.37
CA GLN A 155 39.46 20.66 5.45
C GLN A 155 40.84 20.76 4.78
N PRO A 156 41.66 21.75 5.15
CA PRO A 156 43.01 21.81 4.65
C PRO A 156 43.64 20.46 5.00
N PHE A 157 44.08 19.72 3.98
CA PHE A 157 44.85 18.51 4.19
C PHE A 157 45.95 18.86 5.20
N PRO A 158 46.07 18.11 6.32
CA PRO A 158 47.19 18.33 7.22
C PRO A 158 48.46 18.23 6.38
N PRO A 159 49.42 19.18 6.54
CA PRO A 159 50.65 19.16 5.78
C PRO A 159 51.29 17.77 5.91
N TYR A 160 51.57 17.15 4.78
CA TYR A 160 52.30 15.89 4.70
C TYR A 160 53.68 16.12 5.33
N ASP A 161 53.91 15.55 6.51
CA ASP A 161 55.20 15.62 7.19
C ASP A 161 56.09 14.49 6.66
N ASP A 162 56.88 14.79 5.64
CA ASP A 162 57.85 13.88 5.01
C ASP A 162 59.07 13.55 5.90
N SER A 163 59.08 13.95 7.18
CA SER A 163 60.28 13.85 8.02
C SER A 163 60.51 12.51 8.73
N ASN A 164 59.70 11.46 8.50
CA ASN A 164 59.79 10.23 9.30
C ASN A 164 59.99 8.90 8.55
N PHE A 165 60.45 8.91 7.31
CA PHE A 165 60.81 7.70 6.56
C PHE A 165 62.33 7.53 6.42
N ASN A 166 63.03 7.44 7.54
CA ASN A 166 64.39 6.90 7.60
C ASN A 166 64.73 6.44 9.01
N LYS A 167 64.46 5.16 9.32
CA LYS A 167 65.35 4.30 10.12
C LYS A 167 64.81 2.87 10.24
N GLU A 168 65.72 1.95 9.96
CA GLU A 168 65.83 0.60 10.54
C GLU A 168 64.77 -0.44 10.12
N ASN A 169 65.13 -1.26 9.12
CA ASN A 169 65.53 -2.65 9.38
C ASN A 169 66.02 -3.33 8.08
N GLU A 170 67.33 -3.60 8.01
CA GLU A 170 67.87 -4.72 7.23
C GLU A 170 67.40 -6.04 7.86
N PRO A 171 67.25 -7.12 7.07
CA PRO A 171 68.33 -8.11 7.11
C PRO A 171 68.70 -8.71 5.74
N GLN A 172 70.01 -8.70 5.51
CA GLN A 172 70.87 -9.78 5.00
C GLN A 172 70.31 -10.81 3.98
N GLY A 173 70.90 -10.79 2.78
CA GLY A 173 71.82 -11.87 2.41
C GLY A 173 71.49 -12.75 1.19
N HIS A 174 72.41 -12.71 0.21
CA HIS A 174 72.76 -13.75 -0.80
C HIS A 174 71.75 -13.93 -1.96
N GLN A 175 72.11 -14.10 -3.23
CA GLN A 175 73.38 -14.28 -3.94
C GLN A 175 73.17 -13.91 -5.43
N GLN A 176 74.28 -13.70 -6.12
CA GLN A 176 74.47 -13.22 -7.50
C GLN A 176 73.83 -14.11 -8.59
N HIS A 177 73.43 -13.53 -9.73
CA HIS A 177 74.00 -13.87 -11.05
C HIS A 177 73.56 -12.91 -12.19
N THR A 178 74.59 -12.24 -12.71
CA THR A 178 74.91 -11.75 -14.07
C THR A 178 73.97 -11.86 -15.29
N MET A 179 74.01 -10.77 -16.08
CA MET A 179 74.06 -10.60 -17.56
C MET A 179 72.89 -9.79 -18.15
N GLN A 180 73.07 -8.51 -18.51
CA GLN A 180 73.72 -7.89 -19.69
C GLN A 180 72.83 -7.76 -20.96
N ALA A 181 72.75 -6.49 -21.41
CA ALA A 181 72.43 -6.00 -22.77
C ALA A 181 70.93 -5.97 -23.15
N ARG A 182 70.38 -4.95 -23.83
CA ARG A 182 70.92 -4.01 -24.82
C ARG A 182 70.11 -2.69 -24.84
N GLU A 183 70.81 -1.63 -25.23
CA GLU A 183 70.35 -0.27 -25.55
C GLU A 183 69.54 -0.20 -26.85
N ASP A 184 68.71 0.85 -27.00
CA ASP A 184 68.57 1.75 -28.18
C ASP A 184 67.47 2.78 -27.83
N VAL A 185 67.76 4.05 -27.50
CA VAL A 185 68.01 5.25 -28.37
C VAL A 185 66.82 5.49 -29.34
N VAL A 186 66.02 6.57 -29.25
CA VAL A 186 66.20 7.93 -29.85
C VAL A 186 65.08 8.83 -29.25
N SER A 187 65.38 9.87 -28.47
CA SER A 187 65.53 11.30 -28.82
C SER A 187 64.25 12.14 -29.03
N ASN A 188 64.02 13.02 -28.05
CA ASN A 188 63.64 14.44 -28.10
C ASN A 188 62.82 15.00 -29.27
N ARG A 189 61.67 15.63 -28.93
CA ARG A 189 61.32 16.94 -29.48
C ARG A 189 60.42 17.74 -28.54
N SER A 190 61.01 18.74 -27.89
CA SER A 190 60.33 19.85 -27.24
C SER A 190 59.86 20.85 -28.29
N PHE A 191 58.64 21.37 -28.15
CA PHE A 191 58.23 22.62 -28.79
C PHE A 191 57.43 23.45 -27.79
N SER A 192 58.02 24.60 -27.44
CA SER A 192 57.37 25.68 -26.72
C SER A 192 56.69 26.62 -27.72
N PHE A 193 55.51 27.14 -27.36
CA PHE A 193 54.95 28.37 -27.94
C PHE A 193 54.38 29.23 -26.81
N ASN A 194 55.05 30.36 -26.54
CA ASN A 194 54.37 31.62 -26.18
C ASN A 194 53.88 32.23 -27.52
N THR A 195 52.82 33.02 -27.64
CA THR A 195 52.45 34.22 -26.87
C THR A 195 51.06 34.69 -27.35
N GLU A 196 50.46 35.61 -26.59
CA GLU A 196 49.48 36.66 -26.98
C GLU A 196 47.97 36.47 -26.67
N ASN A 197 47.56 37.21 -25.64
CA ASN A 197 46.25 37.82 -25.41
C ASN A 197 45.84 38.73 -26.59
N PRO A 198 44.53 38.86 -26.88
CA PRO A 198 43.89 40.15 -26.56
C PRO A 198 42.42 40.08 -26.09
N ASP A 199 42.11 41.05 -25.23
CA ASP A 199 40.89 41.87 -25.11
C ASP A 199 39.52 41.28 -24.71
N THR A 200 39.19 41.61 -23.46
CA THR A 200 37.89 42.00 -22.89
C THR A 200 36.83 42.54 -23.86
N PRO A 201 35.55 42.14 -23.69
CA PRO A 201 34.42 42.96 -24.09
C PRO A 201 33.60 43.47 -22.89
N THR A 202 33.43 44.78 -22.88
CA THR A 202 32.52 45.62 -22.07
C THR A 202 31.05 45.20 -22.24
N PRO A 203 30.16 45.40 -21.25
CA PRO A 203 28.80 44.86 -21.28
C PRO A 203 27.87 45.61 -22.24
N ILE A 204 27.13 44.84 -23.05
CA ILE A 204 26.04 45.31 -23.89
C ILE A 204 24.77 45.44 -23.03
N ASN A 205 24.34 46.68 -22.82
CA ASN A 205 22.97 47.00 -22.40
C ASN A 205 21.99 46.46 -23.45
N LYS A 206 21.18 45.46 -23.09
CA LYS A 206 20.02 45.06 -23.89
C LYS A 206 18.81 45.88 -23.46
N GLU A 207 18.37 46.74 -24.36
CA GLU A 207 17.08 47.41 -24.34
C GLU A 207 15.93 46.39 -24.20
N ILE A 208 14.98 46.74 -23.33
CA ILE A 208 13.70 46.06 -23.16
C ILE A 208 12.83 46.41 -24.37
N THR A 209 12.53 45.43 -25.22
CA THR A 209 11.60 45.59 -26.35
C THR A 209 10.14 45.78 -25.87
N PRO A 210 9.29 46.56 -26.57
CA PRO A 210 7.97 46.98 -26.08
C PRO A 210 6.86 45.90 -26.14
N GLN A 211 7.16 44.64 -26.47
CA GLN A 211 6.15 43.60 -26.68
C GLN A 211 5.61 42.95 -25.38
N SER A 212 6.21 43.21 -24.23
CA SER A 212 5.76 42.69 -22.93
C SER A 212 4.59 43.49 -22.32
N ARG A 213 4.37 44.72 -22.78
CA ARG A 213 3.31 45.61 -22.25
C ARG A 213 1.94 45.34 -22.88
N GLU A 214 1.91 44.87 -24.12
CA GLU A 214 0.69 44.63 -24.90
C GLU A 214 -0.04 43.33 -24.47
N ALA A 215 0.69 42.34 -23.94
CA ALA A 215 0.10 41.11 -23.41
C ALA A 215 -0.62 41.31 -22.06
N LYS A 216 -0.14 42.24 -21.21
CA LYS A 216 -0.81 42.58 -19.95
C LYS A 216 -2.05 43.45 -20.15
N GLU A 217 -2.10 44.27 -21.20
CA GLU A 217 -3.24 45.14 -21.47
C GLU A 217 -4.41 44.41 -22.15
N ARG A 218 -4.12 43.33 -22.89
CA ARG A 218 -5.15 42.46 -23.50
C ARG A 218 -5.93 41.62 -22.47
N LEU A 219 -5.31 41.24 -21.36
CA LEU A 219 -5.98 40.48 -20.29
C LEU A 219 -6.89 41.36 -19.43
N ALA A 220 -6.54 42.65 -19.26
CA ALA A 220 -7.34 43.61 -18.50
C ALA A 220 -8.63 44.04 -19.25
N ARG A 221 -8.60 44.10 -20.59
CA ARG A 221 -9.80 44.49 -21.39
C ARG A 221 -10.87 43.39 -21.53
N LEU A 222 -10.57 42.17 -21.10
CA LEU A 222 -11.54 41.06 -21.12
C LEU A 222 -12.35 40.94 -19.83
N MET A 223 -12.04 41.76 -18.81
CA MET A 223 -12.59 41.65 -17.46
C MET A 223 -13.46 42.83 -17.01
N GLU A 224 -13.65 43.86 -17.83
CA GLU A 224 -14.47 45.03 -17.47
C GLU A 224 -15.63 45.28 -18.44
N GLY A 225 -16.81 44.77 -18.07
CA GLY A 225 -18.12 45.42 -18.26
C GLY A 225 -19.07 44.84 -19.32
N THR A 226 -20.13 44.10 -18.94
CA THR A 226 -21.52 44.50 -18.52
C THR A 226 -22.50 44.79 -19.70
N PRO A 227 -23.84 44.84 -19.53
CA PRO A 227 -24.80 43.77 -19.19
C PRO A 227 -26.11 43.76 -20.06
N GLY A 228 -26.95 42.72 -19.90
CA GLY A 228 -28.39 42.70 -20.24
C GLY A 228 -28.72 42.51 -21.74
N SER A 229 -29.90 42.10 -22.17
CA SER A 229 -31.11 41.50 -21.58
C SER A 229 -31.97 41.05 -22.79
N GLU A 230 -32.92 40.13 -22.55
CA GLU A 230 -34.09 39.79 -23.39
C GLU A 230 -33.87 39.02 -24.72
N LEU A 231 -34.40 37.80 -24.81
CA LEU A 231 -35.75 37.57 -25.35
C LEU A 231 -36.11 36.06 -25.38
N SER A 232 -37.30 35.83 -24.86
CA SER A 232 -38.16 34.65 -24.97
C SER A 232 -38.50 34.26 -26.40
N SER A 233 -38.42 32.96 -26.73
CA SER A 233 -39.41 32.20 -27.54
C SER A 233 -38.88 30.83 -27.96
N ALA A 234 -39.58 29.75 -27.58
CA ALA A 234 -40.06 28.70 -28.49
C ALA A 234 -40.63 27.52 -27.67
N ARG A 235 -41.93 27.61 -27.41
CA ARG A 235 -42.82 26.51 -27.04
C ARG A 235 -43.52 26.09 -28.33
N SER A 236 -43.50 24.80 -28.72
CA SER A 236 -44.60 24.04 -29.37
C SER A 236 -44.11 22.92 -30.29
N SER A 237 -44.60 21.70 -30.04
CA SER A 237 -44.99 20.60 -30.95
C SER A 237 -45.00 19.32 -30.08
N ILE A 238 -46.08 18.90 -29.41
CA ILE A 238 -47.38 18.31 -29.86
C ILE A 238 -47.23 17.22 -30.93
N SER A 239 -47.48 15.98 -30.50
CA SER A 239 -48.04 14.84 -31.25
C SER A 239 -48.19 13.67 -30.25
N ASP A 240 -49.28 13.61 -29.49
CA ASP A 240 -50.51 12.83 -29.77
C ASP A 240 -50.29 11.32 -30.00
N CYS A 241 -50.66 10.51 -29.00
CA CYS A 241 -51.27 9.19 -29.16
C CYS A 241 -52.11 8.86 -27.91
N LYS A 242 -53.43 8.74 -28.12
CA LYS A 242 -54.47 8.39 -27.14
C LYS A 242 -54.51 6.87 -26.84
N PRO A 243 -55.16 6.46 -25.73
CA PRO A 243 -55.30 5.07 -25.31
C PRO A 243 -56.56 4.40 -25.89
N SER A 244 -56.55 3.07 -26.01
CA SER A 244 -57.72 2.27 -26.37
C SER A 244 -57.92 1.12 -25.38
N ASP A 245 -59.03 1.25 -24.65
CA ASP A 245 -60.06 0.28 -24.26
C ASP A 245 -59.74 -1.20 -23.94
N SER A 246 -60.23 -1.53 -22.75
CA SER A 246 -60.58 -2.85 -22.17
C SER A 246 -61.56 -3.66 -23.07
N PRO A 247 -61.77 -4.99 -22.86
CA PRO A 247 -62.54 -5.43 -21.69
C PRO A 247 -62.21 -6.84 -21.10
N ALA A 248 -62.64 -7.04 -19.85
CA ALA A 248 -62.86 -8.34 -19.20
C ALA A 248 -64.11 -9.05 -19.78
N PRO A 249 -64.43 -10.34 -19.46
CA PRO A 249 -65.14 -10.63 -18.20
C PRO A 249 -65.00 -12.07 -17.58
N VAL A 250 -65.20 -12.13 -16.24
CA VAL A 250 -66.15 -13.02 -15.48
C VAL A 250 -65.85 -14.54 -15.31
N ASN A 251 -65.54 -14.98 -14.08
CA ASN A 251 -66.46 -15.70 -13.15
C ASN A 251 -65.75 -16.30 -11.90
N SER A 252 -66.33 -16.05 -10.72
CA SER A 252 -66.15 -16.75 -9.42
C SER A 252 -66.92 -18.11 -9.43
N PRO A 253 -67.15 -18.89 -8.33
CA PRO A 253 -66.87 -18.68 -6.88
C PRO A 253 -66.44 -19.95 -6.08
N LEU A 254 -66.04 -19.78 -4.80
CA LEU A 254 -66.73 -20.31 -3.59
C LEU A 254 -65.87 -20.21 -2.30
N VAL A 255 -66.55 -19.66 -1.28
CA VAL A 255 -66.28 -19.57 0.18
C VAL A 255 -66.81 -20.91 0.81
N PRO A 256 -66.41 -21.43 2.01
CA PRO A 256 -66.59 -20.70 3.28
C PRO A 256 -65.72 -20.96 4.53
N GLN A 257 -65.55 -19.85 5.28
CA GLN A 257 -65.73 -19.56 6.72
C GLN A 257 -65.38 -20.55 7.86
N ALA A 258 -65.06 -19.89 9.02
CA ALA A 258 -65.23 -20.24 10.45
C ALA A 258 -63.89 -20.49 11.20
N LYS A 259 -63.61 -20.09 12.45
CA LYS A 259 -64.26 -19.42 13.61
C LYS A 259 -63.11 -19.12 14.62
N THR A 260 -62.96 -17.94 15.24
CA THR A 260 -63.51 -17.45 16.55
C THR A 260 -62.74 -17.84 17.84
N ALA A 261 -62.57 -16.83 18.73
CA ALA A 261 -62.36 -16.82 20.20
C ALA A 261 -60.95 -17.16 20.77
N GLU A 262 -60.24 -16.28 21.50
CA GLU A 262 -60.53 -15.60 22.80
C GLU A 262 -60.26 -16.50 24.03
N LYS A 263 -59.24 -16.17 24.84
CA LYS A 263 -59.31 -16.30 26.31
C LYS A 263 -58.17 -15.63 27.09
N VAL A 264 -58.59 -15.13 28.25
CA VAL A 264 -57.94 -14.27 29.24
C VAL A 264 -57.66 -15.08 30.53
N LEU A 265 -56.72 -14.59 31.36
CA LEU A 265 -56.59 -14.72 32.83
C LEU A 265 -55.79 -15.91 33.46
N LYS A 266 -54.68 -15.61 34.19
CA LYS A 266 -54.58 -15.58 35.68
C LYS A 266 -53.13 -15.70 36.24
N GLN A 267 -52.69 -14.59 36.84
CA GLN A 267 -52.10 -14.36 38.20
C GLN A 267 -51.79 -15.54 39.17
N ARG A 268 -50.59 -15.51 39.78
CA ARG A 268 -50.23 -15.67 41.24
C ARG A 268 -48.69 -15.70 41.40
N VAL A 269 -48.05 -14.70 42.01
CA VAL A 269 -47.65 -14.55 43.45
C VAL A 269 -46.88 -15.75 44.03
N ASN A 270 -45.59 -15.54 44.35
CA ASN A 270 -44.99 -15.91 45.64
C ASN A 270 -43.69 -15.14 45.88
N GLU A 271 -43.57 -14.65 47.11
CA GLU A 271 -42.46 -13.94 47.74
C GLU A 271 -41.37 -14.92 48.22
N ALA A 272 -40.11 -14.47 48.29
CA ALA A 272 -39.30 -14.40 49.53
C ALA A 272 -37.77 -14.33 49.26
N SER A 273 -37.14 -13.37 49.95
CA SER A 273 -35.76 -13.37 50.52
C SER A 273 -34.53 -13.49 49.61
N ASP A 274 -33.74 -12.42 49.48
CA ASP A 274 -32.68 -12.05 50.45
C ASP A 274 -31.86 -10.85 49.93
N THR A 275 -31.72 -9.84 50.80
CA THR A 275 -30.94 -8.62 50.58
C THR A 275 -29.47 -8.86 50.98
N PRO A 276 -28.50 -8.25 50.28
CA PRO A 276 -27.53 -7.46 51.05
C PRO A 276 -27.19 -6.10 50.43
N GLN A 277 -27.00 -5.15 51.35
CA GLN A 277 -26.23 -3.90 51.27
C GLN A 277 -26.59 -2.86 50.19
N ALA A 278 -27.22 -1.80 50.68
CA ALA A 278 -27.43 -0.53 49.99
C ALA A 278 -26.10 0.11 49.58
N TYR A 279 -25.93 0.26 48.27
CA TYR A 279 -25.06 1.28 47.69
C TYR A 279 -25.87 2.58 47.61
N GLU A 280 -25.25 3.70 47.99
CA GLU A 280 -25.89 5.01 48.00
C GLU A 280 -26.49 5.35 46.63
N SER A 281 -27.77 5.74 46.65
CA SER A 281 -28.58 6.00 45.46
C SER A 281 -28.07 7.25 44.71
N PRO A 282 -27.57 7.13 43.47
CA PRO A 282 -27.23 8.30 42.68
C PRO A 282 -28.51 8.93 42.12
N GLY A 283 -28.50 10.26 42.08
CA GLY A 283 -29.64 11.16 41.83
C GLY A 283 -30.67 10.71 40.78
N ASN A 284 -31.91 11.12 41.07
CA ASN A 284 -33.13 10.89 40.30
C ASN A 284 -33.01 11.38 38.84
N TYR A 285 -32.59 10.51 37.93
CA TYR A 285 -32.57 10.81 36.49
C TYR A 285 -33.99 10.75 35.94
N ILE A 286 -34.54 11.91 35.57
CA ILE A 286 -35.85 12.02 34.92
C ILE A 286 -35.76 11.31 33.56
N SER A 287 -36.45 10.16 33.45
CA SER A 287 -36.51 9.37 32.22
C SER A 287 -37.36 10.10 31.19
N VAL A 288 -36.72 10.87 30.31
CA VAL A 288 -37.37 11.49 29.14
C VAL A 288 -37.62 10.39 28.11
N SER A 289 -38.89 10.10 27.81
CA SER A 289 -39.26 9.07 26.84
C SER A 289 -38.85 9.50 25.42
N THR A 290 -37.70 9.02 24.95
CA THR A 290 -37.21 9.29 23.59
C THR A 290 -37.86 8.35 22.57
N PRO A 291 -37.99 8.78 21.30
CA PRO A 291 -38.53 7.94 20.22
C PRO A 291 -37.77 6.61 20.10
N LYS A 292 -38.51 5.51 19.96
CA LYS A 292 -37.94 4.15 19.86
C LYS A 292 -36.87 4.09 18.76
N GLY A 293 -35.61 3.90 19.17
CA GLY A 293 -34.49 3.57 18.28
C GLY A 293 -33.36 4.60 18.25
N VAL A 294 -33.63 5.89 18.45
CA VAL A 294 -32.58 6.94 18.34
C VAL A 294 -31.80 7.05 19.65
N TRP A 295 -30.47 6.92 19.60
CA TRP A 295 -29.61 7.15 20.78
C TRP A 295 -29.29 8.64 20.87
N THR A 296 -29.73 9.30 21.94
CA THR A 296 -29.41 10.72 22.16
C THR A 296 -27.97 10.89 22.66
N ALA A 297 -27.45 12.12 22.59
CA ALA A 297 -26.14 12.43 23.17
C ALA A 297 -26.08 12.11 24.68
N GLN A 298 -27.19 12.33 25.39
CA GLN A 298 -27.30 12.01 26.81
C GLN A 298 -27.29 10.49 27.04
N ASP A 299 -28.00 9.71 26.23
CA ASP A 299 -27.97 8.24 26.32
C ASP A 299 -26.55 7.72 26.06
N VAL A 300 -25.85 8.31 25.10
CA VAL A 300 -24.47 7.95 24.79
C VAL A 300 -23.56 8.27 25.98
N LYS A 301 -23.70 9.42 26.63
CA LYS A 301 -22.93 9.79 27.83
C LYS A 301 -23.16 8.81 28.99
N VAL A 302 -24.42 8.49 29.29
CA VAL A 302 -24.75 7.54 30.37
C VAL A 302 -24.22 6.12 30.06
N LEU A 303 -24.28 5.70 28.79
CA LEU A 303 -23.71 4.43 28.36
C LEU A 303 -22.18 4.41 28.48
N GLN A 304 -21.50 5.55 28.26
CA GLN A 304 -20.06 5.69 28.45
C GLN A 304 -19.68 5.62 29.93
N ASP A 305 -20.40 6.35 30.79
CA ASP A 305 -20.17 6.34 32.23
C ASP A 305 -20.38 4.93 32.80
N GLY A 306 -21.42 4.22 32.35
CA GLY A 306 -21.65 2.82 32.70
C GLY A 306 -20.51 1.89 32.28
N ILE A 307 -19.94 2.06 31.07
CA ILE A 307 -18.81 1.23 30.60
C ILE A 307 -17.58 1.50 31.47
N ALA A 308 -17.31 2.78 31.77
CA ALA A 308 -16.18 3.17 32.61
C ALA A 308 -16.27 2.58 34.02
N ASN A 309 -17.49 2.45 34.55
CA ASN A 309 -17.78 1.82 35.84
C ASN A 309 -17.88 0.28 35.78
N GLY A 310 -17.58 -0.35 34.63
CA GLY A 310 -17.57 -1.80 34.49
C GLY A 310 -18.95 -2.45 34.46
N MET A 311 -20.03 -1.68 34.26
CA MET A 311 -21.38 -2.22 34.23
C MET A 311 -21.61 -3.08 32.98
N THR A 312 -22.28 -4.20 33.18
CA THR A 312 -22.78 -5.08 32.11
C THR A 312 -23.98 -4.44 31.40
N GLY A 313 -24.27 -4.88 30.16
CA GLY A 313 -25.45 -4.39 29.42
C GLY A 313 -26.76 -4.62 30.17
N GLN A 314 -26.84 -5.68 30.99
CA GLN A 314 -28.01 -6.00 31.82
C GLN A 314 -28.15 -5.03 33.01
N GLU A 315 -27.05 -4.65 33.65
CA GLU A 315 -27.05 -3.65 34.72
C GLU A 315 -27.40 -2.26 34.18
N MET A 316 -26.85 -1.87 33.02
CA MET A 316 -27.20 -0.62 32.36
C MET A 316 -28.67 -0.57 31.95
N GLN A 317 -29.24 -1.69 31.50
CA GLN A 317 -30.66 -1.77 31.18
C GLN A 317 -31.51 -1.47 32.42
N ARG A 318 -31.19 -2.10 33.55
CA ARG A 318 -31.94 -1.94 34.80
C ARG A 318 -31.82 -0.53 35.37
N ALA A 319 -30.61 0.05 35.34
CA ALA A 319 -30.32 1.34 35.96
C ALA A 319 -30.73 2.54 35.10
N TYR A 320 -30.46 2.49 33.78
CA TYR A 320 -30.50 3.67 32.93
C TYR A 320 -31.40 3.53 31.70
N PHE A 321 -31.54 2.33 31.15
CA PHE A 321 -32.24 2.10 29.88
C PHE A 321 -33.34 1.02 29.95
N PRO A 322 -34.35 1.15 30.84
CA PRO A 322 -35.34 0.10 31.07
C PRO A 322 -36.22 -0.18 29.84
N SER A 323 -36.33 0.79 28.92
CA SER A 323 -37.10 0.66 27.68
C SER A 323 -36.31 0.04 26.51
N ARG A 324 -35.00 -0.14 26.64
CA ARG A 324 -34.12 -0.73 25.61
C ARG A 324 -33.91 -2.21 25.92
N THR A 325 -33.67 -3.03 24.89
CA THR A 325 -33.26 -4.42 25.09
C THR A 325 -31.76 -4.49 25.38
N VAL A 326 -31.32 -5.50 26.15
CA VAL A 326 -29.90 -5.75 26.42
C VAL A 326 -29.08 -5.83 25.13
N GLY A 327 -29.58 -6.53 24.11
CA GLY A 327 -28.89 -6.64 22.82
C GLY A 327 -28.69 -5.30 22.09
N ALA A 328 -29.61 -4.35 22.23
CA ALA A 328 -29.45 -3.02 21.67
C ALA A 328 -28.36 -2.21 22.40
N ILE A 329 -28.28 -2.36 23.72
CA ILE A 329 -27.23 -1.77 24.57
C ILE A 329 -25.88 -2.37 24.21
N ASP A 330 -25.75 -3.69 24.17
CA ASP A 330 -24.50 -4.40 23.85
C ASP A 330 -24.00 -4.08 22.43
N THR A 331 -24.93 -3.97 21.47
CA THR A 331 -24.61 -3.55 20.10
C THR A 331 -24.05 -2.13 20.09
N LYS A 332 -24.62 -1.22 20.88
CA LYS A 332 -24.14 0.16 20.98
C LYS A 332 -22.78 0.22 21.67
N ILE A 333 -22.58 -0.49 22.79
CA ILE A 333 -21.28 -0.65 23.46
C ILE A 333 -20.22 -1.16 22.47
N SER A 334 -20.54 -2.21 21.71
CA SER A 334 -19.63 -2.80 20.72
C SER A 334 -19.31 -1.88 19.56
N LYS A 335 -20.26 -1.04 19.13
CA LYS A 335 -20.02 0.01 18.13
C LYS A 335 -19.13 1.12 18.69
N SER A 336 -19.42 1.62 19.89
CA SER A 336 -18.62 2.65 20.54
C SER A 336 -17.16 2.21 20.75
N LYS A 337 -16.93 0.94 21.16
CA LYS A 337 -15.58 0.36 21.26
C LYS A 337 -14.86 0.27 19.90
N ARG A 338 -15.59 -0.04 18.82
CA ARG A 338 -15.04 -0.15 17.46
C ARG A 338 -14.72 1.21 16.83
N SER A 339 -15.46 2.24 17.18
CA SER A 339 -15.26 3.60 16.67
C SER A 339 -14.01 4.29 17.22
N GLY A 340 -13.20 3.62 18.05
CA GLY A 340 -11.96 4.20 18.59
C GLY A 340 -12.19 5.33 19.59
N ILE A 341 -13.44 5.59 19.99
CA ILE A 341 -13.75 6.48 21.10
C ILE A 341 -13.39 5.71 22.37
N SER A 342 -12.13 5.78 22.72
CA SER A 342 -11.55 5.18 23.92
C SER A 342 -11.98 6.01 25.13
N PHE A 343 -12.75 5.38 26.02
CA PHE A 343 -13.32 6.01 27.22
C PHE A 343 -12.39 5.83 28.42
N LYS A 344 -11.36 6.67 28.50
CA LYS A 344 -10.82 7.24 29.74
C LYS A 344 -10.28 8.63 29.40
N ALA A 345 -10.59 9.63 30.23
CA ALA A 345 -9.87 10.90 30.22
C ALA A 345 -8.36 10.57 30.30
N GLY A 346 -7.60 11.01 29.29
CA GLY A 346 -6.18 10.64 29.13
C GLY A 346 -5.88 9.50 28.15
N THR A 347 -6.76 9.12 27.20
CA THR A 347 -6.40 8.07 26.19
C THR A 347 -6.24 8.54 24.75
N HIS A 348 -6.57 9.80 24.46
CA HIS A 348 -6.22 10.37 23.16
C HIS A 348 -4.70 10.62 23.16
N TRP A 349 -4.02 10.03 22.18
CA TRP A 349 -2.62 10.31 21.88
C TRP A 349 -2.63 11.15 20.61
N THR A 350 -2.16 12.39 20.69
CA THR A 350 -2.00 13.24 19.51
C THR A 350 -0.81 12.75 18.68
N ASP A 351 -0.72 13.19 17.42
CA ASP A 351 0.44 12.87 16.58
C ASP A 351 1.74 13.46 17.16
N LYS A 352 1.64 14.59 17.86
CA LYS A 352 2.75 15.17 18.61
C LYS A 352 3.16 14.26 19.77
N ASP A 353 2.21 13.83 20.59
CA ASP A 353 2.50 12.92 21.72
C ASP A 353 3.14 11.62 21.23
N ARG A 354 2.68 11.14 20.06
CA ARG A 354 3.23 9.95 19.41
C ARG A 354 4.69 10.14 19.01
N HIS A 355 5.01 11.28 18.40
CA HIS A 355 6.37 11.60 17.99
C HIS A 355 7.29 11.77 19.20
N ASP A 356 6.86 12.56 20.19
CA ASP A 356 7.63 12.84 21.41
C ASP A 356 7.87 11.56 22.23
N LEU A 357 6.87 10.69 22.34
CA LEU A 357 7.00 9.40 23.04
C LEU A 357 8.04 8.48 22.37
N VAL A 358 8.05 8.38 21.03
CA VAL A 358 9.03 7.57 20.29
C VAL A 358 10.43 8.16 20.43
N PHE A 359 10.55 9.48 20.28
CA PHE A 359 11.83 10.19 20.40
C PHE A 359 12.45 9.99 21.80
N LEU A 360 11.69 10.24 22.85
CA LEU A 360 12.17 10.10 24.23
C LEU A 360 12.51 8.64 24.60
N ALA A 361 11.75 7.67 24.08
CA ALA A 361 12.08 6.25 24.27
C ALA A 361 13.39 5.86 23.56
N GLN A 362 13.68 6.45 22.39
CA GLN A 362 14.93 6.22 21.66
C GLN A 362 16.15 6.87 22.33
N GLU A 363 15.97 8.01 23.00
CA GLU A 363 17.02 8.64 23.81
C GLU A 363 17.30 7.88 25.13
N GLY A 364 16.51 6.86 25.46
CA GLY A 364 16.73 6.00 26.63
C GLY A 364 16.18 6.58 27.95
N HIS A 365 15.25 7.54 27.90
CA HIS A 365 14.57 8.03 29.09
C HIS A 365 13.72 6.93 29.74
N SER A 366 13.61 6.93 31.07
CA SER A 366 12.76 5.99 31.81
C SER A 366 11.28 6.26 31.55
N TRP A 367 10.42 5.23 31.63
CA TRP A 367 8.98 5.40 31.42
C TRP A 367 8.35 6.29 32.50
N GLU A 368 8.91 6.26 33.71
CA GLU A 368 8.56 7.12 34.82
C GLU A 368 8.86 8.59 34.53
N ASP A 369 10.03 8.90 33.97
CA ASP A 369 10.41 10.26 33.58
C ASP A 369 9.56 10.77 32.41
N ILE A 370 9.35 9.92 31.40
CA ILE A 370 8.54 10.24 30.22
C ILE A 370 7.10 10.59 30.65
N ALA A 371 6.47 9.74 31.46
CA ALA A 371 5.12 9.99 31.96
C ALA A 371 5.06 11.24 32.83
N ALA A 372 5.95 11.38 33.82
CA ALA A 372 5.89 12.50 34.76
C ALA A 372 6.16 13.86 34.11
N ARG A 373 7.05 13.94 33.11
CA ARG A 373 7.49 15.21 32.52
C ARG A 373 6.75 15.61 31.25
N HIS A 374 6.41 14.64 30.41
CA HIS A 374 5.87 14.92 29.07
C HIS A 374 4.39 14.55 28.94
N PHE A 375 3.91 13.59 29.73
CA PHE A 375 2.55 13.07 29.64
C PHE A 375 1.91 12.91 31.03
N PRO A 376 1.73 13.98 31.81
CA PRO A 376 1.35 13.91 33.23
C PRO A 376 -0.03 13.26 33.44
N GLU A 377 -0.87 13.22 32.42
CA GLU A 377 -2.16 12.53 32.41
C GLU A 377 -2.09 11.03 32.05
N LYS A 378 -0.89 10.52 31.75
CA LYS A 378 -0.63 9.12 31.37
C LYS A 378 0.20 8.42 32.44
N THR A 379 -0.07 7.15 32.68
CA THR A 379 0.80 6.34 33.54
C THR A 379 2.01 5.80 32.76
N PRO A 380 3.14 5.50 33.42
CA PRO A 380 4.31 4.89 32.79
C PRO A 380 3.96 3.64 31.96
N GLU A 381 3.04 2.81 32.46
CA GLU A 381 2.59 1.60 31.78
C GLU A 381 1.80 1.92 30.50
N GLN A 382 1.03 3.01 30.49
CA GLN A 382 0.31 3.46 29.30
C GLN A 382 1.28 3.97 28.22
N CYS A 383 2.31 4.71 28.62
CA CYS A 383 3.40 5.15 27.74
C CYS A 383 4.12 3.95 27.12
N GLN A 384 4.52 2.98 27.95
CA GLN A 384 5.22 1.77 27.52
C GLN A 384 4.35 0.92 26.56
N GLU A 385 3.08 0.68 26.91
CA GLU A 385 2.17 -0.13 26.09
C GLU A 385 1.83 0.56 24.76
N TYR A 386 1.68 1.89 24.76
CA TYR A 386 1.44 2.64 23.53
C TYR A 386 2.68 2.66 22.63
N HIS A 387 3.88 2.85 23.19
CA HIS A 387 5.14 2.72 22.45
C HIS A 387 5.27 1.33 21.83
N ARG A 388 5.04 0.27 22.61
CA ARG A 388 5.01 -1.13 22.11
C ARG A 388 4.04 -1.29 20.94
N CYS A 389 2.84 -0.73 21.04
CA CYS A 389 1.85 -0.76 19.95
C CYS A 389 2.32 -0.01 18.69
N ILE A 390 3.02 1.12 18.83
CA ILE A 390 3.58 1.87 17.69
C ILE A 390 4.72 1.06 17.05
N THR A 391 5.67 0.57 17.84
CA THR A 391 6.80 -0.23 17.35
C THR A 391 6.34 -1.51 16.68
N MET A 392 5.33 -2.21 17.22
CA MET A 392 4.74 -3.37 16.56
C MET A 392 4.04 -3.00 15.25
N LYS A 393 3.34 -1.86 15.16
CA LYS A 393 2.69 -1.43 13.91
C LYS A 393 3.72 -1.02 12.84
N VAL A 394 4.82 -0.38 13.25
CA VAL A 394 5.93 -0.01 12.35
C VAL A 394 6.70 -1.27 11.93
N GLY A 395 7.00 -2.17 12.87
CA GLY A 395 7.64 -3.45 12.60
C GLY A 395 6.78 -4.40 11.76
N LEU A 396 5.46 -4.40 11.92
CA LEU A 396 4.55 -5.13 11.03
C LEU A 396 4.46 -4.51 9.63
N LYS A 397 4.68 -3.21 9.48
CA LYS A 397 4.84 -2.59 8.16
C LYS A 397 6.20 -2.96 7.56
N ALA A 398 7.27 -2.93 8.34
CA ALA A 398 8.60 -3.36 7.91
C ALA A 398 8.63 -4.85 7.53
N HIS A 399 8.02 -5.73 8.31
CA HIS A 399 7.90 -7.15 7.99
C HIS A 399 6.82 -7.48 6.96
N ALA A 400 5.80 -6.64 6.74
CA ALA A 400 4.94 -6.76 5.56
C ALA A 400 5.68 -6.34 4.28
N ILE A 401 6.73 -5.52 4.40
CA ILE A 401 7.63 -5.14 3.32
C ILE A 401 8.73 -6.19 3.12
N GLU A 402 9.20 -6.86 4.18
CA GLU A 402 10.21 -7.94 4.10
C GLU A 402 9.59 -9.34 3.83
N GLY A 403 8.35 -9.58 4.24
CA GLY A 403 7.65 -10.87 4.11
C GLY A 403 7.13 -11.19 2.71
N SER A 404 7.34 -10.31 1.73
CA SER A 404 7.18 -10.62 0.30
C SER A 404 8.44 -11.24 -0.32
N ASN A 405 9.50 -11.46 0.46
CA ASN A 405 10.70 -12.12 -0.02
C ASN A 405 11.26 -13.08 1.06
N VAL A 406 10.86 -14.36 0.98
CA VAL A 406 11.68 -15.57 1.23
C VAL A 406 10.76 -16.78 1.43
N GLU A 407 10.77 -17.67 0.45
CA GLU A 407 10.61 -19.12 0.61
C GLU A 407 11.63 -19.73 -0.40
N GLY A 408 12.67 -20.48 -0.03
CA GLY A 408 13.21 -20.85 1.26
C GLY A 408 14.57 -21.56 1.10
N LYS A 409 15.14 -22.05 2.21
CA LYS A 409 15.73 -23.39 2.33
C LYS A 409 16.13 -23.69 3.78
N ASN A 410 15.86 -24.93 4.15
CA ASN A 410 16.00 -25.55 5.47
C ASN A 410 17.39 -25.41 6.10
N ALA A 411 17.42 -25.03 7.38
CA ALA A 411 18.41 -25.49 8.33
C ALA A 411 17.70 -25.76 9.67
N GLU A 412 17.47 -27.04 9.93
CA GLU A 412 17.11 -27.58 11.23
C GLU A 412 18.30 -27.35 12.18
N VAL A 413 18.14 -26.40 13.10
CA VAL A 413 19.05 -26.25 14.26
C VAL A 413 18.19 -26.36 15.51
N ASP A 414 18.34 -27.49 16.19
CA ASP A 414 17.81 -27.80 17.50
C ASP A 414 18.34 -26.80 18.54
N MET A 415 17.58 -25.72 18.77
CA MET A 415 17.89 -24.73 19.81
C MET A 415 17.09 -25.08 21.07
N LYS A 416 17.66 -26.01 21.84
CA LYS A 416 17.23 -26.38 23.18
C LYS A 416 17.41 -25.20 24.14
N VAL A 417 16.42 -24.33 24.22
CA VAL A 417 16.37 -23.26 25.24
C VAL A 417 16.09 -23.90 26.59
N ARG A 418 17.18 -24.07 27.34
CA ARG A 418 17.21 -24.41 28.75
C ARG A 418 16.66 -23.22 29.54
N CYS A 419 15.42 -23.30 30.00
CA CYS A 419 14.91 -22.40 31.04
C CYS A 419 15.76 -22.59 32.30
N VAL A 420 16.62 -21.61 32.59
CA VAL A 420 17.30 -21.50 33.87
C VAL A 420 16.32 -20.86 34.85
N ALA A 421 15.69 -21.70 35.67
CA ALA A 421 15.00 -21.27 36.87
C ALA A 421 16.04 -21.17 37.99
N VAL A 422 16.18 -19.97 38.55
CA VAL A 422 16.80 -19.67 39.85
C VAL A 422 15.75 -18.82 40.58
N GLY A 423 15.31 -19.08 41.80
CA GLY A 423 15.52 -20.15 42.75
C GLY A 423 14.52 -19.89 43.89
N GLY A 424 13.87 -20.95 44.38
CA GLY A 424 12.96 -20.90 45.52
C GLY A 424 13.24 -22.12 46.40
N MET A 425 13.54 -21.84 47.66
CA MET A 425 14.10 -22.74 48.67
C MET A 425 13.16 -23.89 49.08
N ASP A 426 13.81 -25.05 49.31
CA ASP A 426 13.61 -26.07 50.35
C ASP A 426 12.24 -26.75 50.56
N GLY A 427 12.24 -28.09 50.54
CA GLY A 427 11.18 -28.88 51.19
C GLY A 427 11.05 -30.38 50.86
N LYS A 428 12.00 -31.20 51.34
CA LYS A 428 11.95 -32.64 51.71
C LYS A 428 10.78 -33.56 51.23
N GLY A 429 11.17 -34.73 50.72
CA GLY A 429 10.39 -35.99 50.77
C GLY A 429 10.72 -36.93 49.60
N SER A 430 11.79 -37.74 49.66
CA SER A 430 11.78 -39.19 50.00
C SER A 430 10.56 -39.96 49.48
N VAL A 431 10.74 -40.87 48.51
CA VAL A 431 10.46 -42.33 48.59
C VAL A 431 11.08 -43.06 47.37
N GLN A 432 11.51 -44.29 47.65
CA GLN A 432 12.26 -45.29 46.91
C GLN A 432 11.63 -45.87 45.61
N ALA A 433 12.51 -46.60 44.89
CA ALA A 433 12.27 -47.82 44.11
C ALA A 433 11.64 -47.65 42.71
N SER A 434 11.97 -48.39 41.66
CA SER A 434 12.68 -49.66 41.54
C SER A 434 13.26 -49.81 40.13
N ALA A 435 14.30 -50.63 40.04
CA ALA A 435 14.98 -51.05 38.81
C ALA A 435 14.12 -51.93 37.89
N SER A 436 14.43 -51.93 36.59
CA SER A 436 14.39 -53.16 35.79
C SER A 436 15.33 -53.04 34.59
N ALA A 437 16.31 -53.94 34.57
CA ALA A 437 17.30 -54.14 33.52
C ALA A 437 16.84 -55.21 32.51
N ALA A 438 17.29 -55.11 31.26
CA ALA A 438 17.70 -56.17 30.32
C ALA A 438 17.79 -55.60 28.87
N PRO A 439 18.37 -56.30 27.87
CA PRO A 439 19.81 -56.42 27.60
C PRO A 439 20.17 -56.01 26.13
N PRO A 440 21.46 -56.03 25.72
CA PRO A 440 21.92 -55.52 24.42
C PRO A 440 21.91 -56.61 23.33
N LEU A 441 21.57 -56.25 22.09
CA LEU A 441 21.71 -57.11 20.91
C LEU A 441 22.43 -56.39 19.75
N GLN A 442 23.17 -57.22 19.02
CA GLN A 442 24.31 -56.97 18.14
C GLN A 442 23.95 -56.38 16.76
N PRO A 443 24.94 -55.84 16.01
CA PRO A 443 24.75 -55.38 14.64
C PRO A 443 24.76 -56.56 13.67
N THR A 444 23.76 -56.63 12.78
CA THR A 444 23.74 -57.60 11.68
C THR A 444 23.84 -56.87 10.36
N ASP A 445 25.00 -57.02 9.72
CA ASP A 445 25.23 -56.77 8.30
C ASP A 445 24.34 -57.71 7.47
N THR A 446 23.52 -57.15 6.58
CA THR A 446 23.17 -57.79 5.30
C THR A 446 22.47 -56.77 4.39
N PHE A 447 23.23 -56.21 3.45
CA PHE A 447 22.70 -55.52 2.27
C PHE A 447 22.28 -56.55 1.22
N PRO A 448 21.01 -56.55 0.75
CA PRO A 448 20.71 -57.08 -0.58
C PRO A 448 20.90 -55.97 -1.62
N GLN A 449 21.83 -56.20 -2.54
CA GLN A 449 21.90 -55.45 -3.80
C GLN A 449 20.59 -55.67 -4.56
N ASN A 450 19.69 -54.69 -4.50
CA ASN A 450 18.53 -54.62 -5.36
C ASN A 450 18.87 -53.67 -6.51
N ASN A 451 19.05 -54.22 -7.71
CA ASN A 451 19.14 -53.48 -8.97
C ASN A 451 17.78 -52.83 -9.27
N GLY A 452 17.45 -51.77 -8.52
CA GLY A 452 16.32 -50.90 -8.80
C GLY A 452 16.71 -49.93 -9.90
N GLN A 453 16.35 -50.26 -11.14
CA GLN A 453 16.39 -49.34 -12.27
C GLN A 453 15.57 -48.09 -11.89
N VAL A 454 16.24 -46.98 -11.54
CA VAL A 454 15.60 -45.69 -11.30
C VAL A 454 14.99 -45.26 -12.63
N LYS A 455 13.71 -45.57 -12.80
CA LYS A 455 12.90 -45.13 -13.93
C LYS A 455 12.77 -43.61 -13.77
N PHE A 456 13.64 -42.86 -14.46
CA PHE A 456 13.52 -41.42 -14.57
C PHE A 456 12.11 -41.14 -15.11
N VAL A 457 11.23 -40.67 -14.21
CA VAL A 457 9.93 -40.13 -14.59
C VAL A 457 10.28 -38.88 -15.39
N SER A 458 10.12 -38.96 -16.71
CA SER A 458 10.32 -37.83 -17.60
C SER A 458 9.43 -36.70 -17.12
N THR A 459 10.03 -35.60 -16.68
CA THR A 459 9.33 -34.38 -16.33
C THR A 459 8.41 -34.02 -17.51
N PRO A 460 7.09 -33.86 -17.28
CA PRO A 460 6.19 -33.50 -18.38
C PRO A 460 6.70 -32.23 -19.05
N ALA A 461 6.76 -32.24 -20.38
CA ALA A 461 7.21 -31.09 -21.14
C ALA A 461 6.37 -29.86 -20.75
N ALA A 462 6.99 -28.71 -20.48
CA ALA A 462 6.32 -27.51 -19.97
C ALA A 462 5.03 -27.14 -20.73
N LYS A 463 5.00 -27.36 -22.06
CA LYS A 463 3.81 -27.14 -22.91
C LYS A 463 2.59 -27.97 -22.51
N ALA A 464 2.78 -29.18 -21.97
CA ALA A 464 1.69 -30.03 -21.51
C ALA A 464 1.05 -29.48 -20.23
N ILE A 465 1.86 -28.90 -19.33
CA ILE A 465 1.39 -28.29 -18.07
C ILE A 465 0.53 -27.05 -18.37
N ASP A 466 0.99 -26.20 -19.29
CA ASP A 466 0.24 -25.00 -19.70
C ASP A 466 -1.11 -25.37 -20.34
N HIS A 467 -1.14 -26.41 -21.17
CA HIS A 467 -2.37 -26.88 -21.80
C HIS A 467 -3.38 -27.43 -20.78
N GLU A 468 -2.92 -28.16 -19.77
CA GLU A 468 -3.77 -28.72 -18.72
C GLU A 468 -4.34 -27.62 -17.80
N LEU A 469 -3.52 -26.65 -17.41
CA LEU A 469 -3.98 -25.49 -16.64
C LEU A 469 -5.00 -24.67 -17.43
N GLN A 470 -4.76 -24.48 -18.73
CA GLN A 470 -5.69 -23.76 -19.60
C GLN A 470 -7.04 -24.51 -19.72
N ALA A 471 -7.02 -25.84 -19.83
CA ALA A 471 -8.23 -26.65 -19.83
C ALA A 471 -8.99 -26.55 -18.50
N ALA A 472 -8.30 -26.50 -17.36
CA ALA A 472 -8.92 -26.30 -16.04
C ALA A 472 -9.61 -24.93 -15.94
N ARG A 473 -8.98 -23.88 -16.47
CA ARG A 473 -9.52 -22.53 -16.56
C ARG A 473 -10.77 -22.45 -17.44
N ASP A 474 -10.72 -23.07 -18.62
CA ASP A 474 -11.84 -23.08 -19.56
C ASP A 474 -13.04 -23.85 -18.96
N ASN A 475 -12.79 -25.00 -18.33
CA ASN A 475 -13.82 -25.75 -17.62
C ASN A 475 -14.44 -24.97 -16.44
N ALA A 476 -13.64 -24.19 -15.70
CA ALA A 476 -14.15 -23.33 -14.63
C ALA A 476 -15.13 -22.27 -15.18
N ILE A 477 -14.79 -21.64 -16.32
CA ILE A 477 -15.68 -20.69 -17.02
C ILE A 477 -16.97 -21.38 -17.46
N ASP A 478 -16.89 -22.58 -18.04
CA ASP A 478 -18.07 -23.33 -18.48
C ASP A 478 -19.01 -23.70 -17.33
N ILE A 479 -18.46 -24.09 -16.17
CA ILE A 479 -19.26 -24.37 -14.96
C ILE A 479 -19.91 -23.10 -14.42
N LEU A 480 -19.20 -21.97 -14.48
CA LEU A 480 -19.69 -20.68 -13.99
C LEU A 480 -20.85 -20.15 -14.84
N LEU A 481 -20.73 -20.31 -16.16
CA LEU A 481 -21.61 -19.71 -17.17
C LEU A 481 -22.15 -20.76 -18.15
N PRO A 482 -22.93 -21.76 -17.68
CA PRO A 482 -23.37 -22.87 -18.52
C PRO A 482 -24.33 -22.45 -19.64
N GLN A 483 -24.96 -21.29 -19.52
CA GLN A 483 -25.92 -20.76 -20.51
C GLN A 483 -25.46 -19.45 -21.18
N ALA A 484 -24.24 -18.98 -20.90
CA ALA A 484 -23.75 -17.77 -21.56
C ALA A 484 -23.26 -18.07 -22.98
N ASN A 485 -23.37 -17.08 -23.87
CA ASN A 485 -22.79 -17.16 -25.21
C ASN A 485 -21.25 -17.18 -25.15
N ASP A 486 -20.62 -17.67 -26.22
CA ASP A 486 -19.15 -17.77 -26.30
C ASP A 486 -18.47 -16.40 -26.19
N GLU A 487 -19.14 -15.32 -26.60
CA GLU A 487 -18.65 -13.95 -26.46
C GLU A 487 -18.53 -13.53 -24.99
N THR A 488 -19.52 -13.82 -24.14
CA THR A 488 -19.44 -13.52 -22.70
C THR A 488 -18.36 -14.36 -22.03
N LYS A 489 -18.21 -15.64 -22.42
CA LYS A 489 -17.15 -16.51 -21.90
C LYS A 489 -15.76 -16.01 -22.30
N ALA A 490 -15.59 -15.61 -23.56
CA ALA A 490 -14.34 -15.03 -24.06
C ALA A 490 -14.01 -13.69 -23.41
N SER A 491 -15.02 -12.84 -23.19
CA SER A 491 -14.87 -11.56 -22.48
C SER A 491 -14.45 -11.77 -21.03
N LEU A 492 -15.06 -12.72 -20.31
CA LEU A 492 -14.64 -13.08 -18.96
C LEU A 492 -13.21 -13.61 -18.93
N LYS A 493 -12.87 -14.53 -19.85
CA LYS A 493 -11.52 -15.10 -19.97
C LYS A 493 -10.48 -14.00 -20.17
N SER A 494 -10.70 -13.12 -21.15
CA SER A 494 -9.82 -11.98 -21.41
C SER A 494 -9.70 -11.05 -20.18
N ALA A 495 -10.81 -10.76 -19.49
CA ALA A 495 -10.78 -9.95 -18.28
C ALA A 495 -9.95 -10.60 -17.15
N LEU A 496 -10.03 -11.93 -16.98
CA LEU A 496 -9.26 -12.67 -15.99
C LEU A 496 -7.77 -12.79 -16.37
N ASP A 497 -7.47 -12.97 -17.65
CA ASP A 497 -6.11 -12.99 -18.17
C ASP A 497 -5.41 -11.64 -17.98
N HIS A 498 -6.13 -10.52 -18.10
CA HIS A 498 -5.59 -9.17 -17.89
C HIS A 498 -5.49 -8.76 -16.42
N SER A 499 -6.35 -9.30 -15.56
CA SER A 499 -6.44 -8.87 -14.17
C SER A 499 -5.72 -9.84 -13.25
N SER A 500 -6.35 -10.95 -12.88
CA SER A 500 -5.75 -12.11 -12.23
C SER A 500 -6.76 -13.26 -12.21
N TRP A 501 -6.28 -14.49 -12.42
CA TRP A 501 -7.04 -15.70 -12.11
C TRP A 501 -7.11 -15.90 -10.59
N PRO A 502 -8.16 -16.56 -10.05
CA PRO A 502 -8.17 -16.96 -8.64
C PRO A 502 -6.94 -17.77 -8.28
N SER A 503 -6.53 -17.67 -7.01
CA SER A 503 -5.31 -18.29 -6.50
C SER A 503 -5.22 -19.81 -6.76
N HIS A 504 -6.33 -20.55 -6.79
CA HIS A 504 -6.33 -21.99 -7.10
C HIS A 504 -6.27 -22.31 -8.61
N LEU A 505 -6.30 -21.31 -9.49
CA LEU A 505 -6.20 -21.43 -10.96
C LEU A 505 -4.97 -20.69 -11.52
N THR A 506 -4.04 -20.26 -10.68
CA THR A 506 -2.78 -19.64 -11.10
C THR A 506 -1.73 -20.68 -11.51
N SER A 507 -1.75 -21.87 -10.91
CA SER A 507 -0.85 -22.98 -11.24
C SER A 507 -1.56 -24.34 -11.16
N LEU A 508 -1.00 -25.34 -11.83
CA LEU A 508 -1.51 -26.72 -11.79
C LEU A 508 -1.40 -27.32 -10.38
N GLU A 509 -0.31 -27.02 -9.68
CA GLU A 509 -0.11 -27.42 -8.30
C GLU A 509 -1.17 -26.84 -7.37
N ALA A 510 -1.49 -25.55 -7.51
CA ALA A 510 -2.54 -24.90 -6.74
C ALA A 510 -3.92 -25.51 -7.06
N TYR A 511 -4.18 -25.84 -8.32
CA TYR A 511 -5.41 -26.48 -8.77
C TYR A 511 -5.62 -27.88 -8.18
N HIS A 512 -4.56 -28.68 -8.09
CA HIS A 512 -4.60 -30.02 -7.49
C HIS A 512 -4.43 -30.02 -5.97
N SER A 513 -3.92 -28.95 -5.39
CA SER A 513 -3.83 -28.82 -3.95
C SER A 513 -5.25 -28.89 -3.36
N ASN A 514 -5.45 -29.81 -2.41
CA ASN A 514 -6.68 -29.84 -1.61
C ASN A 514 -6.65 -28.64 -0.68
N ALA A 515 -6.98 -27.46 -1.21
CA ALA A 515 -6.79 -26.22 -0.51
C ALA A 515 -7.61 -26.27 0.80
N PRO A 516 -6.96 -26.13 1.97
CA PRO A 516 -7.65 -26.20 3.24
C PRO A 516 -8.76 -25.15 3.26
N ARG A 517 -9.92 -25.49 3.83
CA ARG A 517 -11.03 -24.54 4.04
C ARG A 517 -10.58 -23.44 4.99
N THR A 518 -9.92 -22.44 4.45
CA THR A 518 -9.36 -21.36 5.23
C THR A 518 -10.47 -20.35 5.51
N LYS A 519 -10.67 -20.06 6.80
CA LYS A 519 -11.38 -18.85 7.27
C LYS A 519 -10.55 -17.58 6.98
N SER A 520 -9.54 -17.65 6.11
CA SER A 520 -8.54 -16.62 5.87
C SER A 520 -9.12 -15.42 5.14
N LYS A 521 -8.40 -14.30 5.18
CA LYS A 521 -8.64 -13.12 4.35
C LYS A 521 -8.69 -13.52 2.87
N TRP A 522 -9.47 -12.80 2.07
CA TRP A 522 -9.45 -12.94 0.62
C TRP A 522 -8.08 -12.49 0.09
N SER A 523 -7.47 -13.28 -0.80
CA SER A 523 -6.25 -12.83 -1.48
C SER A 523 -6.59 -11.69 -2.44
N ILE A 524 -5.56 -11.00 -2.92
CA ILE A 524 -5.72 -9.92 -3.89
C ILE A 524 -6.24 -10.50 -5.20
N GLU A 525 -5.67 -11.63 -5.64
CA GLU A 525 -6.04 -12.37 -6.85
C GLU A 525 -7.50 -12.81 -6.79
N ASP A 526 -7.93 -13.43 -5.68
CA ASP A 526 -9.31 -13.88 -5.52
C ASP A 526 -10.30 -12.70 -5.52
N SER A 527 -9.92 -11.57 -4.91
CA SER A 527 -10.74 -10.36 -4.86
C SER A 527 -10.90 -9.74 -6.24
N THR A 528 -9.80 -9.65 -6.99
CA THR A 528 -9.77 -9.14 -8.36
C THR A 528 -10.59 -10.03 -9.30
N ALA A 529 -10.38 -11.35 -9.25
CA ALA A 529 -11.15 -12.30 -10.05
C ALA A 529 -12.65 -12.23 -9.74
N LEU A 530 -13.02 -12.13 -8.44
CA LEU A 530 -14.42 -11.96 -8.06
C LEU A 530 -14.99 -10.64 -8.58
N GLN A 531 -14.21 -9.56 -8.54
CA GLN A 531 -14.64 -8.27 -9.10
C GLN A 531 -14.90 -8.38 -10.60
N CYS A 532 -14.03 -9.03 -11.38
CA CYS A 532 -14.26 -9.27 -12.81
C CYS A 532 -15.54 -10.06 -13.06
N ILE A 533 -15.77 -11.13 -12.31
CA ILE A 533 -17.02 -11.92 -12.40
C ILE A 533 -18.25 -11.06 -12.07
N ARG A 534 -18.14 -10.14 -11.11
CA ARG A 534 -19.21 -9.20 -10.73
C ARG A 534 -19.44 -8.07 -11.72
N MET A 535 -18.55 -7.86 -12.68
CA MET A 535 -18.74 -6.88 -13.74
C MET A 535 -19.44 -7.45 -14.98
N LEU A 536 -19.71 -8.77 -15.00
CA LEU A 536 -20.42 -9.40 -16.11
C LEU A 536 -21.87 -8.90 -16.23
N PRO A 537 -22.40 -8.76 -17.47
CA PRO A 537 -23.80 -8.43 -17.69
C PRO A 537 -24.76 -9.47 -17.06
N VAL A 538 -24.41 -10.75 -17.19
CA VAL A 538 -25.14 -11.86 -16.58
C VAL A 538 -24.40 -12.31 -15.33
N GLN A 539 -24.95 -12.01 -14.15
CA GLN A 539 -24.35 -12.38 -12.88
C GLN A 539 -24.52 -13.88 -12.60
N PRO A 540 -23.43 -14.66 -12.53
CA PRO A 540 -23.53 -16.06 -12.12
C PRO A 540 -24.00 -16.18 -10.67
N SER A 541 -24.64 -17.31 -10.35
CA SER A 541 -25.06 -17.57 -8.98
C SER A 541 -23.83 -17.68 -8.06
N ASN A 542 -23.94 -17.17 -6.83
CA ASN A 542 -22.85 -17.25 -5.84
C ASN A 542 -22.40 -18.69 -5.57
N LYS A 543 -23.32 -19.65 -5.73
CA LYS A 543 -23.04 -21.09 -5.60
C LYS A 543 -22.18 -21.60 -6.76
N ALA A 544 -22.45 -21.17 -8.00
CA ALA A 544 -21.62 -21.47 -9.15
C ALA A 544 -20.22 -20.84 -9.00
N CYS A 545 -20.13 -19.57 -8.58
CA CYS A 545 -18.86 -18.91 -8.30
C CYS A 545 -18.03 -19.65 -7.25
N ALA A 546 -18.63 -19.98 -6.11
CA ALA A 546 -17.95 -20.72 -5.05
C ALA A 546 -17.47 -22.09 -5.54
N LYS A 547 -18.28 -22.80 -6.34
CA LYS A 547 -17.92 -24.13 -6.83
C LYS A 547 -16.78 -24.11 -7.86
N ALA A 548 -16.85 -23.20 -8.83
CA ALA A 548 -15.92 -23.18 -9.96
C ALA A 548 -14.64 -22.38 -9.67
N PHE A 549 -14.79 -21.21 -9.04
CA PHE A 549 -13.71 -20.22 -8.90
C PHE A 549 -13.19 -20.07 -7.47
N PHE A 550 -13.92 -20.51 -6.44
CA PHE A 550 -13.50 -20.32 -5.06
C PHE A 550 -13.85 -21.53 -4.18
N PRO A 551 -13.33 -22.74 -4.48
CA PRO A 551 -13.77 -23.99 -3.85
C PRO A 551 -13.55 -24.03 -2.33
N THR A 552 -12.65 -23.19 -1.81
CA THR A 552 -12.40 -23.01 -0.38
C THR A 552 -13.39 -22.08 0.32
N ARG A 553 -14.22 -21.36 -0.43
CA ARG A 553 -15.17 -20.34 0.05
C ARG A 553 -16.60 -20.84 -0.01
N THR A 554 -17.43 -20.33 0.90
CA THR A 554 -18.88 -20.58 0.86
C THR A 554 -19.55 -19.61 -0.10
N ALA A 555 -20.71 -19.99 -0.65
CA ALA A 555 -21.52 -19.09 -1.48
C ALA A 555 -21.89 -17.77 -0.75
N ASP A 556 -22.08 -17.84 0.57
CA ASP A 556 -22.35 -16.66 1.39
C ASP A 556 -21.11 -15.75 1.57
N GLY A 557 -19.92 -16.37 1.66
CA GLY A 557 -18.65 -15.64 1.64
C GLY A 557 -18.44 -14.89 0.32
N VAL A 558 -18.70 -15.55 -0.81
CA VAL A 558 -18.63 -14.94 -2.15
C VAL A 558 -19.65 -13.80 -2.29
N ARG A 559 -20.87 -13.96 -1.75
CA ARG A 559 -21.89 -12.90 -1.73
C ARG A 559 -21.41 -11.70 -0.92
N THR A 560 -21.01 -11.93 0.32
CA THR A 560 -20.65 -10.89 1.27
C THR A 560 -19.44 -10.09 0.78
N HIS A 561 -18.39 -10.77 0.30
CA HIS A 561 -17.22 -10.10 -0.24
C HIS A 561 -17.52 -9.36 -1.54
N GLY A 562 -18.31 -9.97 -2.43
CA GLY A 562 -18.77 -9.30 -3.66
C GLY A 562 -19.50 -7.98 -3.39
N LEU A 563 -20.35 -7.93 -2.35
CA LEU A 563 -21.04 -6.70 -1.94
C LEU A 563 -20.09 -5.62 -1.39
N ILE A 564 -19.00 -6.03 -0.72
CA ILE A 564 -17.98 -5.09 -0.23
C ILE A 564 -17.25 -4.47 -1.42
N LEU A 565 -16.86 -5.30 -2.41
CA LEU A 565 -16.17 -4.85 -3.61
C LEU A 565 -17.02 -3.89 -4.45
N THR A 566 -18.30 -4.20 -4.67
CA THR A 566 -19.20 -3.31 -5.43
C THR A 566 -19.47 -1.99 -4.71
N LYS A 567 -19.63 -1.99 -3.38
CA LYS A 567 -19.74 -0.75 -2.60
C LYS A 567 -18.47 0.09 -2.68
N LYS A 568 -17.30 -0.54 -2.63
CA LYS A 568 -16.01 0.15 -2.76
C LYS A 568 -15.87 0.79 -4.15
N ALA A 569 -16.22 0.04 -5.21
CA ALA A 569 -16.21 0.53 -6.58
C ALA A 569 -17.24 1.63 -6.86
N ALA A 570 -18.40 1.61 -6.17
CA ALA A 570 -19.39 2.67 -6.26
C ALA A 570 -18.89 3.97 -5.58
N ARG A 571 -18.26 3.86 -4.41
CA ARG A 571 -17.67 5.02 -3.72
C ARG A 571 -16.54 5.67 -4.53
N SER A 572 -15.68 4.88 -5.17
CA SER A 572 -14.63 5.44 -6.03
C SER A 572 -15.14 6.11 -7.30
N ARG A 573 -16.43 5.97 -7.64
CA ARG A 573 -17.06 6.61 -8.80
C ARG A 573 -17.88 7.85 -8.43
N GLN A 574 -18.17 8.07 -7.15
CA GLN A 574 -18.79 9.33 -6.76
C GLN A 574 -17.66 10.37 -6.70
N PRO A 575 -17.76 11.48 -7.46
CA PRO A 575 -16.86 12.60 -7.26
C PRO A 575 -17.00 13.06 -5.81
N GLU A 576 -15.87 13.35 -5.15
CA GLU A 576 -15.82 13.83 -3.76
C GLU A 576 -16.38 15.25 -3.67
N GLU A 577 -17.68 15.43 -3.95
CA GLU A 577 -18.33 16.74 -3.93
C GLU A 577 -18.78 17.19 -2.53
N ASP A 578 -18.74 16.30 -1.52
CA ASP A 578 -19.39 16.57 -0.22
C ASP A 578 -18.47 17.06 0.92
N ASP A 579 -17.15 17.17 0.72
CA ASP A 579 -16.22 17.58 1.80
C ASP A 579 -15.76 19.05 1.70
N GLN A 580 -16.33 19.86 0.79
CA GLN A 580 -15.85 21.23 0.53
C GLN A 580 -16.81 22.36 0.98
N GLU A 581 -17.94 22.07 1.64
CA GLU A 581 -18.96 23.07 2.00
C GLU A 581 -19.11 23.35 3.51
N MET A 582 -18.07 23.14 4.33
CA MET A 582 -18.14 23.38 5.80
C MET A 582 -17.15 24.39 6.37
N ASP A 583 -16.29 25.02 5.55
CA ASP A 583 -15.30 26.00 6.05
C ASP A 583 -15.66 27.48 5.82
N ASP A 584 -16.80 27.80 5.18
CA ASP A 584 -17.10 29.20 4.76
C ASP A 584 -18.18 29.93 5.60
N LEU A 585 -18.50 29.45 6.80
CA LEU A 585 -19.52 30.07 7.68
C LEU A 585 -19.02 30.60 9.03
N SER A 586 -17.71 30.82 9.22
CA SER A 586 -17.17 31.41 10.46
C SER A 586 -16.69 32.85 10.37
N LEU A 587 -17.13 33.63 9.36
CA LEU A 587 -16.84 35.07 9.26
C LEU A 587 -18.11 35.87 8.95
N VAL A 588 -19.03 35.95 9.91
CA VAL A 588 -19.98 37.06 10.08
C VAL A 588 -20.12 37.40 11.56
#